data_AF-A0A3D0M3V2-F1
#
_entry.id   AF-A0A3D0M3V2-F1
#
_cell.length_a   1.000
_cell.length_b   1.000
_cell.length_c   1.000
_cell.angle_alpha   90.00
_cell.angle_beta   90.00
_cell.angle_gamma   90.00
#
_symmetry.space_group_name_H-M   'P 1'
#
loop_
_entity.id
_entity.type
_entity.pdbx_description
1 polymer ?
#
loop_
_entity_poly.entity_id
_entity_poly.type
_entity_poly.pdbx_seq_one_letter_code
_entity_poly.pdbx_strand_id
1 'polypeptide(L)'
;MAFTSNRGAEDALLKAWVGDAVRLCGRRSSPCFVGFLDLRQCEAAKGMLKNAGDVDTELFGGFADAERRMLGVFPPYIQPNSSAFPIETLVFGYRNGVPLCHRDFLGTILGCGVKREKVGDILCGDGIAVVFVGKDIAGFLETQITKVGGEGVSLIQNYQGELPAAYSFQELDGT
;
A
#
# COMPACT_ATOMS: atom_id res chain seq x y z
N MET A 1 27.29 13.23 -11.14
CA MET A 1 27.65 12.65 -9.83
C MET A 1 26.46 11.80 -9.36
N ALA A 2 26.69 10.50 -9.15
CA ALA A 2 25.89 9.49 -8.44
C ALA A 2 24.35 9.36 -8.66
N PHE A 3 23.90 8.43 -9.50
CA PHE A 3 22.53 7.85 -9.42
C PHE A 3 22.41 6.38 -9.89
N THR A 4 23.49 5.59 -9.90
CA THR A 4 23.45 4.21 -10.44
C THR A 4 23.65 3.09 -9.41
N SER A 5 23.84 3.37 -8.12
CA SER A 5 24.27 2.32 -7.17
C SER A 5 23.16 1.60 -6.38
N ASN A 6 21.88 1.93 -6.51
CA ASN A 6 20.82 1.25 -5.72
C ASN A 6 19.92 0.29 -6.52
N ARG A 7 19.95 0.41 -7.86
CA ARG A 7 18.96 -0.24 -8.74
C ARG A 7 19.05 -1.77 -8.75
N GLY A 8 20.26 -2.32 -8.73
CA GLY A 8 20.48 -3.76 -8.67
C GLY A 8 20.22 -4.35 -7.29
N ALA A 9 20.43 -3.57 -6.21
CA ALA A 9 20.16 -4.01 -4.85
C ALA A 9 18.65 -4.09 -4.58
N GLU A 10 17.89 -3.10 -5.03
CA GLU A 10 16.41 -3.10 -4.94
C GLU A 10 15.79 -4.26 -5.74
N ASP A 11 16.31 -4.54 -6.94
CA ASP A 11 15.84 -5.66 -7.77
C ASP A 11 16.19 -7.02 -7.14
N ALA A 12 17.38 -7.15 -6.55
CA ALA A 12 17.77 -8.35 -5.81
C ALA A 12 16.89 -8.59 -4.57
N LEU A 13 16.56 -7.52 -3.83
CA LEU A 13 15.64 -7.58 -2.69
C LEU A 13 14.23 -7.99 -3.12
N LEU A 14 13.71 -7.37 -4.18
CA LEU A 14 12.41 -7.72 -4.74
C LEU A 14 12.38 -9.18 -5.17
N LYS A 15 13.42 -9.65 -5.87
CA LYS A 15 13.56 -11.05 -6.28
C LYS A 15 13.58 -11.99 -5.08
N ALA A 16 14.25 -11.62 -3.99
CA ALA A 16 14.27 -12.39 -2.76
C ALA A 16 12.89 -12.47 -2.11
N TRP A 17 12.16 -11.35 -2.02
CA TRP A 17 10.79 -11.32 -1.48
C TRP A 17 9.81 -12.13 -2.32
N VAL A 18 9.84 -11.97 -3.64
CA VAL A 18 9.00 -12.74 -4.57
C VAL A 18 9.33 -14.23 -4.49
N GLY A 19 10.61 -14.59 -4.53
CA GLY A 19 11.05 -15.98 -4.42
C GLY A 19 10.66 -16.62 -3.09
N ASP A 20 10.75 -15.88 -1.97
CA ASP A 20 10.30 -16.37 -0.68
C ASP A 20 8.78 -16.57 -0.64
N ALA A 21 8.01 -15.64 -1.19
CA ALA A 21 6.55 -15.76 -1.28
C ALA A 21 6.11 -16.99 -2.10
N VAL A 22 6.73 -17.24 -3.26
CA VAL A 22 6.47 -18.44 -4.09
C VAL A 22 6.82 -19.71 -3.33
N ARG A 23 7.99 -19.74 -2.69
CA ARG A 23 8.45 -20.89 -1.89
C ARG A 23 7.50 -21.18 -0.71
N LEU A 24 7.08 -20.14 0.01
CA LEU A 24 6.17 -20.26 1.14
C LEU A 24 4.78 -20.70 0.69
N CYS A 25 4.28 -20.17 -0.42
CA CYS A 25 3.01 -20.56 -1.01
C CYS A 25 2.99 -22.06 -1.33
N GLY A 26 4.00 -22.56 -2.05
CA GLY A 26 4.12 -23.98 -2.38
C GLY A 26 4.24 -24.87 -1.14
N ARG A 27 4.94 -24.41 -0.09
CA ARG A 27 5.15 -25.20 1.14
C ARG A 27 3.94 -25.19 2.08
N ARG A 28 3.24 -24.05 2.19
CA ARG A 28 2.10 -23.86 3.10
C ARG A 28 0.75 -24.16 2.46
N SER A 29 0.69 -24.29 1.13
CA SER A 29 -0.57 -24.48 0.39
C SER A 29 -1.59 -23.37 0.71
N SER A 30 -1.09 -22.14 0.89
CA SER A 30 -1.88 -21.00 1.35
C SER A 30 -1.35 -19.70 0.72
N PRO A 31 -2.22 -18.71 0.44
CA PRO A 31 -1.80 -17.45 -0.17
C PRO A 31 -0.72 -16.73 0.64
N CYS A 32 0.29 -16.22 -0.07
CA CYS A 32 1.36 -15.41 0.51
C CYS A 32 1.34 -14.01 -0.09
N PHE A 33 1.58 -13.00 0.73
CA PHE A 33 1.49 -11.61 0.32
C PHE A 33 2.82 -10.90 0.57
N VAL A 34 3.28 -10.18 -0.44
CA VAL A 34 4.39 -9.22 -0.32
C VAL A 34 3.78 -7.85 -0.02
N GLY A 35 4.50 -7.02 0.74
CA GLY A 35 4.09 -5.66 1.06
C GLY A 35 3.76 -4.79 -0.17
N PHE A 36 3.27 -3.58 0.06
CA PHE A 36 2.96 -2.60 -0.97
C PHE A 36 4.19 -2.24 -1.80
N LEU A 37 4.15 -2.68 -3.04
CA LEU A 37 5.11 -2.40 -4.11
C LEU A 37 4.69 -1.14 -4.86
N ASP A 38 5.66 -0.35 -5.32
CA ASP A 38 5.39 0.72 -6.29
C ASP A 38 5.17 0.18 -7.71
N LEU A 39 4.67 1.02 -8.61
CA LEU A 39 4.36 0.65 -10.00
C LEU A 39 5.54 -0.05 -10.70
N ARG A 40 6.76 0.43 -10.48
CA ARG A 40 7.96 -0.17 -11.08
C ARG A 40 8.24 -1.55 -10.50
N GLN A 41 8.17 -1.69 -9.18
CA GLN A 41 8.33 -2.99 -8.51
C GLN A 41 7.24 -3.98 -8.93
N CYS A 42 6.01 -3.54 -9.16
CA CYS A 42 4.93 -4.38 -9.67
C CYS A 42 5.27 -4.97 -11.04
N GLU A 43 5.74 -4.14 -11.97
CA GLU A 43 6.15 -4.59 -13.31
C GLU A 43 7.35 -5.54 -13.27
N ALA A 44 8.34 -5.24 -12.44
CA ALA A 44 9.49 -6.12 -12.23
C ALA A 44 9.06 -7.48 -11.63
N ALA A 45 8.19 -7.47 -10.63
CA ALA A 45 7.66 -8.68 -10.00
C ALA A 45 6.90 -9.56 -11.01
N LYS A 46 6.02 -8.98 -11.83
CA LYS A 46 5.34 -9.70 -12.93
C LYS A 46 6.35 -10.38 -13.86
N GLY A 47 7.41 -9.67 -14.24
CA GLY A 47 8.48 -10.22 -15.10
C GLY A 47 9.22 -11.40 -14.44
N MET A 48 9.49 -11.32 -13.14
CA MET A 48 10.13 -12.40 -12.37
C MET A 48 9.20 -13.62 -12.24
N LEU A 49 7.91 -13.39 -12.01
CA LEU A 49 6.90 -14.43 -11.80
C LEU A 49 6.55 -15.22 -13.06
N LYS A 50 6.68 -14.62 -14.26
CA LYS A 50 6.51 -15.34 -15.54
C LYS A 50 7.41 -16.57 -15.66
N ASN A 51 8.54 -16.59 -14.97
CA ASN A 51 9.48 -17.73 -14.95
C ASN A 51 9.36 -18.59 -13.69
N ALA A 52 8.49 -18.20 -12.74
CA ALA A 52 8.43 -18.79 -11.41
C ALA A 52 7.27 -19.79 -11.28
N GLY A 53 7.38 -20.93 -11.97
CA GLY A 53 6.57 -22.14 -11.69
C GLY A 53 5.05 -21.99 -11.86
N ASP A 54 4.33 -22.93 -11.24
CA ASP A 54 2.89 -23.16 -11.38
C ASP A 54 2.12 -22.50 -10.21
N VAL A 55 2.13 -21.17 -10.16
CA VAL A 55 1.44 -20.37 -9.13
C VAL A 55 0.63 -19.25 -9.79
N ASP A 56 -0.53 -18.96 -9.22
CA ASP A 56 -1.33 -17.80 -9.62
C ASP A 56 -0.89 -16.56 -8.85
N THR A 57 -0.94 -15.40 -9.48
CA THR A 57 -0.49 -14.14 -8.89
C THR A 57 -1.41 -12.99 -9.22
N GLU A 58 -1.61 -12.09 -8.27
CA GLU A 58 -2.54 -10.96 -8.39
C GLU A 58 -1.92 -9.73 -7.70
N LEU A 59 -2.22 -8.53 -8.19
CA LEU A 59 -1.76 -7.28 -7.60
C LEU A 59 -2.94 -6.41 -7.22
N PHE A 60 -3.07 -6.13 -5.91
CA PHE A 60 -4.19 -5.35 -5.40
C PHE A 60 -3.71 -4.33 -4.35
N GLY A 61 -4.22 -3.10 -4.42
CA GLY A 61 -3.81 -2.00 -3.54
C GLY A 61 -4.90 -1.47 -2.62
N GLY A 62 -6.08 -2.09 -2.62
CA GLY A 62 -7.26 -1.66 -1.83
C GLY A 62 -8.37 -1.03 -2.67
N PHE A 63 -8.03 -0.49 -3.84
CA PHE A 63 -8.99 0.03 -4.83
C PHE A 63 -8.45 -0.17 -6.26
N ALA A 64 -9.29 0.08 -7.27
CA ALA A 64 -9.00 -0.24 -8.67
C ALA A 64 -7.75 0.48 -9.23
N ASP A 65 -7.63 1.78 -8.95
CA ASP A 65 -6.58 2.65 -9.50
C ASP A 65 -5.38 2.85 -8.55
N ALA A 66 -5.20 1.94 -7.58
CA ALA A 66 -4.09 2.03 -6.65
C ALA A 66 -2.74 2.01 -7.39
N GLU A 67 -1.87 2.98 -7.09
CA GLU A 67 -0.49 3.02 -7.58
C GLU A 67 0.38 2.04 -6.81
N ARG A 68 0.19 1.96 -5.49
CA ARG A 68 0.88 0.99 -4.64
C ARG A 68 0.04 -0.24 -4.45
N ARG A 69 0.57 -1.40 -4.81
CA ARG A 69 -0.17 -2.68 -4.77
C ARG A 69 0.62 -3.73 -4.01
N MET A 70 -0.08 -4.55 -3.24
CA MET A 70 0.47 -5.77 -2.68
C MET A 70 0.47 -6.86 -3.75
N LEU A 71 1.53 -7.66 -3.78
CA LEU A 71 1.58 -8.87 -4.61
C LEU A 71 1.04 -10.04 -3.79
N GLY A 72 -0.03 -10.65 -4.26
CA GLY A 72 -0.54 -11.92 -3.76
C GLY A 72 -0.04 -13.07 -4.63
N VAL A 73 0.49 -14.10 -4.00
CA VAL A 73 0.90 -15.36 -4.63
C VAL A 73 -0.01 -16.46 -4.10
N PHE A 74 -0.73 -17.11 -5.00
CA PHE A 74 -1.77 -18.08 -4.72
C PHE A 74 -1.37 -19.45 -5.25
N PRO A 75 -1.74 -20.53 -4.54
CA PRO A 75 -1.61 -21.87 -5.10
C PRO A 75 -2.48 -22.00 -6.37
N PRO A 76 -2.10 -22.84 -7.35
CA PRO A 76 -2.78 -22.93 -8.66
C PRO A 76 -4.23 -23.47 -8.58
N TYR A 77 -4.65 -23.96 -7.42
CA TYR A 77 -6.00 -24.45 -7.15
C TYR A 77 -6.85 -23.45 -6.35
N ILE A 78 -6.32 -22.27 -6.03
CA ILE A 78 -7.05 -21.18 -5.35
C ILE A 78 -7.13 -19.99 -6.30
N GLN A 79 -8.36 -19.61 -6.68
CA GLN A 79 -8.54 -18.39 -7.47
C GLN A 79 -8.14 -17.15 -6.66
N PRO A 80 -7.29 -16.27 -7.21
CA PRO A 80 -6.99 -14.99 -6.61
C PRO A 80 -8.27 -14.18 -6.41
N ASN A 81 -8.42 -13.59 -5.23
CA ASN A 81 -9.54 -12.70 -4.92
C ASN A 81 -9.00 -11.47 -4.20
N SER A 82 -9.42 -10.28 -4.63
CA SER A 82 -9.09 -9.01 -3.99
C SER A 82 -9.44 -8.98 -2.50
N SER A 83 -10.51 -9.67 -2.08
CA SER A 83 -10.89 -9.77 -0.66
C SER A 83 -9.95 -10.65 0.18
N ALA A 84 -9.10 -11.48 -0.46
CA ALA A 84 -8.11 -12.29 0.25
C ALA A 84 -6.89 -11.47 0.67
N PHE A 85 -6.68 -10.29 0.07
CA PHE A 85 -5.54 -9.43 0.40
C PHE A 85 -5.69 -8.88 1.81
N PRO A 86 -4.62 -8.93 2.63
CA PRO A 86 -4.63 -8.42 3.99
C PRO A 86 -4.44 -6.89 3.97
N ILE A 87 -5.34 -6.19 3.29
CA ILE A 87 -5.39 -4.73 3.19
C ILE A 87 -6.60 -4.24 3.98
N GLU A 88 -6.36 -3.31 4.90
CA GLU A 88 -7.39 -2.62 5.63
C GLU A 88 -7.43 -1.15 5.19
N THR A 89 -8.61 -0.57 5.17
CA THR A 89 -8.83 0.84 4.82
C THR A 89 -9.10 1.63 6.08
N LEU A 90 -8.22 2.57 6.41
CA LEU A 90 -8.41 3.49 7.53
C LEU A 90 -8.87 4.84 7.01
N VAL A 91 -10.00 5.32 7.53
CA VAL A 91 -10.56 6.62 7.16
C VAL A 91 -10.42 7.56 8.34
N PHE A 92 -9.79 8.70 8.12
CA PHE A 92 -9.56 9.73 9.11
C PHE A 92 -10.38 10.98 8.77
N GLY A 93 -11.21 11.42 9.71
CA GLY A 93 -11.91 12.70 9.67
C GLY A 93 -11.16 13.76 10.46
N TYR A 94 -11.14 14.97 9.93
CA TYR A 94 -10.55 16.15 10.56
C TYR A 94 -11.30 17.43 10.15
N ARG A 95 -10.87 18.58 10.68
CA ARG A 95 -11.54 19.85 10.41
C ARG A 95 -11.42 20.23 8.93
N ASN A 96 -12.54 20.58 8.30
CA ASN A 96 -12.57 21.10 6.92
C ASN A 96 -11.71 22.36 6.78
N GLY A 97 -11.10 22.55 5.61
CA GLY A 97 -10.22 23.67 5.31
C GLY A 97 -8.79 23.53 5.85
N VAL A 98 -8.46 22.44 6.54
CA VAL A 98 -7.07 22.10 6.86
C VAL A 98 -6.43 21.42 5.64
N PRO A 99 -5.33 21.96 5.09
CA PRO A 99 -4.68 21.39 3.92
C PRO A 99 -3.75 20.22 4.30
N LEU A 100 -4.28 19.16 4.94
CA LEU A 100 -3.50 17.94 5.16
C LEU A 100 -3.27 17.23 3.83
N CYS A 101 -2.02 16.90 3.56
CA CYS A 101 -1.66 16.17 2.35
C CYS A 101 -1.21 14.75 2.66
N HIS A 102 -1.08 13.92 1.63
CA HIS A 102 -0.60 12.54 1.74
C HIS A 102 0.75 12.45 2.46
N ARG A 103 1.60 13.48 2.34
CA ARG A 103 2.92 13.52 2.99
C ARG A 103 2.83 13.65 4.50
N ASP A 104 1.83 14.37 5.01
CA ASP A 104 1.64 14.53 6.46
C ASP A 104 1.23 13.20 7.09
N PHE A 105 0.24 12.53 6.49
CA PHE A 105 -0.18 11.20 6.90
C PHE A 105 0.96 10.19 6.80
N LEU A 106 1.67 10.18 5.67
CA LEU A 106 2.82 9.30 5.48
C LEU A 106 3.90 9.56 6.54
N GLY A 107 4.24 10.82 6.79
CA GLY A 107 5.21 11.22 7.79
C GLY A 107 4.83 10.76 9.20
N THR A 108 3.57 10.94 9.59
CA THR A 108 3.05 10.45 10.87
C THR A 108 3.13 8.93 10.96
N ILE A 109 2.68 8.20 9.94
CA ILE A 109 2.70 6.73 9.93
C ILE A 109 4.14 6.19 10.06
N LEU A 110 5.07 6.73 9.27
CA LEU A 110 6.47 6.34 9.34
C LEU A 110 7.10 6.72 10.69
N GLY A 111 6.69 7.85 11.27
CA GLY A 111 7.10 8.29 12.61
C GLY A 111 6.66 7.33 13.73
N CYS A 112 5.58 6.58 13.54
CA CYS A 112 5.16 5.51 14.44
C CYS A 112 6.03 4.23 14.35
N GLY A 113 7.07 4.23 13.49
CA GLY A 113 7.94 3.06 13.28
C GLY A 113 7.40 2.06 12.25
N VAL A 114 6.34 2.41 11.52
CA VAL A 114 5.79 1.57 10.46
C VAL A 114 6.66 1.69 9.20
N LYS A 115 6.92 0.56 8.54
CA LYS A 115 7.68 0.54 7.28
C LYS A 115 6.82 0.96 6.10
N ARG A 116 7.42 1.63 5.10
CA ARG A 116 6.72 2.08 3.88
C ARG A 116 6.05 0.93 3.10
N GLU A 117 6.64 -0.26 3.13
CA GLU A 117 6.09 -1.48 2.50
C GLU A 117 4.75 -1.95 3.12
N LYS A 118 4.36 -1.43 4.28
CA LYS A 118 3.07 -1.74 4.92
C LYS A 118 1.99 -0.71 4.64
N VAL A 119 2.34 0.36 3.92
CA VAL A 119 1.47 1.49 3.62
C VAL A 119 1.28 1.57 2.11
N GLY A 120 0.03 1.53 1.69
CA GLY A 120 -0.38 1.73 0.31
C GLY A 120 -0.53 3.21 -0.02
N ASP A 121 -1.57 3.49 -0.78
CA ASP A 121 -1.93 4.84 -1.17
C ASP A 121 -2.64 5.59 -0.04
N ILE A 122 -2.54 6.91 -0.13
CA ILE A 122 -3.12 7.84 0.83
C ILE A 122 -3.86 8.89 0.03
N LEU A 123 -5.18 8.88 0.15
CA LEU A 123 -6.08 9.78 -0.58
C LEU A 123 -6.55 10.85 0.40
N CYS A 124 -6.22 12.11 0.16
CA CYS A 124 -6.65 13.23 0.99
C CYS A 124 -7.73 14.04 0.25
N GLY A 125 -8.82 14.33 0.95
CA GLY A 125 -9.88 15.25 0.52
C GLY A 125 -10.10 16.35 1.56
N ASP A 126 -11.14 17.16 1.40
CA ASP A 126 -11.45 18.19 2.37
C ASP A 126 -12.05 17.59 3.66
N GLY A 127 -11.33 17.71 4.78
CA GLY A 127 -11.76 17.19 6.09
C GLY A 127 -11.73 15.66 6.22
N ILE A 128 -11.24 14.94 5.20
CA ILE A 128 -11.19 13.49 5.19
C ILE A 128 -9.89 12.99 4.55
N ALA A 129 -9.39 11.85 5.01
CA ALA A 129 -8.32 11.12 4.36
C ALA A 129 -8.57 9.61 4.45
N VAL A 130 -8.21 8.90 3.40
CA VAL A 130 -8.29 7.44 3.30
C VAL A 130 -6.89 6.88 3.13
N VAL A 131 -6.51 5.96 4.00
CA VAL A 131 -5.18 5.34 4.04
C VAL A 131 -5.35 3.84 3.89
N PHE A 132 -4.72 3.26 2.87
CA PHE A 132 -4.67 1.81 2.70
C PHE A 132 -3.44 1.24 3.39
N VAL A 133 -3.62 0.24 4.25
CA VAL A 133 -2.55 -0.32 5.08
C VAL A 133 -2.64 -1.82 5.20
N GLY A 134 -1.53 -2.47 5.56
CA GLY A 134 -1.55 -3.89 5.89
C GLY A 134 -2.43 -4.15 7.11
N LYS A 135 -3.26 -5.19 7.06
CA LYS A 135 -4.16 -5.58 8.16
C LYS A 135 -3.42 -5.82 9.48
N ASP A 136 -2.15 -6.23 9.42
CA ASP A 136 -1.33 -6.44 10.61
C ASP A 136 -0.98 -5.16 11.37
N ILE A 137 -1.00 -4.00 10.70
CA ILE A 137 -0.70 -2.70 11.31
C ILE A 137 -1.94 -1.82 11.51
N ALA A 138 -3.09 -2.21 10.96
CA ALA A 138 -4.32 -1.40 10.97
C ALA A 138 -4.72 -1.01 12.41
N GLY A 139 -4.94 -1.99 13.29
CA GLY A 139 -5.32 -1.72 14.68
C GLY A 139 -4.27 -0.94 15.49
N PHE A 140 -2.98 -1.06 15.14
CA PHE A 140 -1.94 -0.23 15.74
C PHE A 140 -2.09 1.23 15.31
N LEU A 141 -2.27 1.49 14.01
CA LEU A 141 -2.43 2.84 13.49
C LEU A 141 -3.72 3.52 13.97
N GLU A 142 -4.81 2.76 14.11
CA GLU A 142 -6.07 3.27 14.68
C GLU A 142 -5.89 3.84 16.09
N THR A 143 -5.02 3.23 16.89
CA THR A 143 -4.78 3.67 18.28
C THR A 143 -3.72 4.76 18.39
N GLN A 144 -2.72 4.75 17.51
CA GLN A 144 -1.60 5.70 17.57
C GLN A 144 -1.88 7.02 16.85
N ILE A 145 -2.59 6.98 15.72
CA ILE A 145 -2.84 8.17 14.91
C ILE A 145 -4.02 8.94 15.48
N THR A 146 -3.70 9.90 16.35
CA THR A 146 -4.65 10.89 16.89
C THR A 146 -4.39 12.30 16.38
N LYS A 147 -3.21 12.51 15.77
CA LYS A 147 -2.75 13.81 15.30
C LYS A 147 -1.89 13.68 14.04
N VAL A 148 -2.18 14.48 13.03
CA VAL A 148 -1.44 14.51 11.75
C VAL A 148 -1.17 15.96 11.40
N GLY A 149 0.09 16.30 11.06
CA GLY A 149 0.45 17.66 10.64
C GLY A 149 0.17 18.77 11.67
N GLY A 150 -0.01 18.43 12.96
CA GLY A 150 -0.42 19.40 13.98
C GLY A 150 -1.93 19.42 14.28
N GLU A 151 -2.74 18.75 13.48
CA GLU A 151 -4.20 18.73 13.59
C GLU A 151 -4.71 17.42 14.17
N GLY A 152 -5.75 17.50 15.01
CA GLY A 152 -6.41 16.35 15.59
C GLY A 152 -7.20 15.59 14.52
N VAL A 153 -6.96 14.30 14.40
CA VAL A 153 -7.68 13.42 13.47
C VAL A 153 -8.43 12.35 14.25
N SER A 154 -9.56 11.90 13.72
CA SER A 154 -10.38 10.85 14.31
C SER A 154 -10.70 9.77 13.30
N LEU A 155 -10.70 8.52 13.71
CA LEU A 155 -11.04 7.42 12.82
C LEU A 155 -12.56 7.40 12.56
N ILE A 156 -12.95 7.33 11.29
CA ILE A 156 -14.33 7.12 10.86
C ILE A 156 -14.52 5.62 10.61
N GLN A 157 -15.31 4.98 11.46
CA GLN A 157 -15.67 3.57 11.27
C GLN A 157 -16.73 3.41 10.18
N ASN A 158 -16.63 2.33 9.41
CA ASN A 158 -17.62 1.94 8.39
C ASN A 158 -17.90 3.04 7.35
N TYR A 159 -16.87 3.74 6.88
CA TYR A 159 -17.03 4.71 5.81
C TYR A 159 -17.53 4.02 4.53
N GLN A 160 -18.73 4.43 4.08
CA GLN A 160 -19.37 3.96 2.84
C GLN A 160 -19.41 5.04 1.76
N GLY A 161 -18.73 6.17 1.97
CA GLY A 161 -18.68 7.25 0.99
C GLY A 161 -17.72 6.94 -0.16
N GLU A 162 -17.73 7.81 -1.17
CA GLU A 162 -16.77 7.73 -2.28
C GLU A 162 -15.36 8.03 -1.77
N LEU A 163 -14.37 7.36 -2.38
CA LEU A 163 -12.97 7.64 -2.10
C LEU A 163 -12.66 9.07 -2.56
N PRO A 164 -11.92 9.87 -1.75
CA PRO A 164 -11.40 11.15 -2.22
C PRO A 164 -10.63 10.95 -3.52
N ALA A 165 -10.78 11.87 -4.48
CA ALA A 165 -10.12 11.77 -5.76
C ALA A 165 -8.62 11.53 -5.55
N ALA A 166 -8.12 10.40 -6.05
CA ALA A 166 -6.75 9.97 -5.83
C ALA A 166 -5.69 10.94 -6.37
N TYR A 167 -6.12 11.86 -7.24
CA TYR A 167 -5.28 12.88 -7.85
C TYR A 167 -6.06 14.18 -8.05
N SER A 168 -6.26 14.96 -6.99
CA SER A 168 -6.23 16.42 -7.18
C SER A 168 -4.78 16.88 -7.09
N PHE A 169 -4.02 16.57 -8.14
CA PHE A 169 -2.88 17.41 -8.49
C PHE A 169 -3.47 18.78 -8.84
N GLN A 170 -3.45 19.72 -7.90
CA GLN A 170 -3.33 21.10 -8.32
C GLN A 170 -1.92 21.21 -8.89
N GLU A 171 -1.79 21.01 -10.20
CA GLU A 171 -0.74 21.69 -10.93
C GLU A 171 -0.91 23.17 -10.61
N LEU A 172 -0.05 23.68 -9.71
CA LEU A 172 0.26 25.09 -9.70
C LEU A 172 0.97 25.34 -11.03
N ASP A 173 0.17 25.57 -12.07
CA ASP A 173 0.60 26.25 -13.29
C ASP A 173 1.02 27.64 -12.83
N GLY A 174 2.31 27.75 -12.51
CA GLY A 174 2.94 29.01 -12.16
C GLY A 174 2.96 29.88 -13.41
N THR A 175 2.11 30.90 -13.41
CA THR A 175 2.21 32.06 -14.31
C THR A 175 3.48 32.86 -14.01
#